data_AF-A0A800G868-F1
#
_entry.id   AF-A0A800G868-F1
#
_cell.length_a   1.000
_cell.length_b   1.000
_cell.length_c   1.000
_cell.angle_alpha   90.00
_cell.angle_beta   90.00
_cell.angle_gamma   90.00
#
_symmetry.space_group_name_H-M   'P 1'
#
loop_
_entity.id
_entity.type
_entity.pdbx_description
1 polymer ?
#
loop_
_entity_poly.entity_id
_entity_poly.type
_entity_poly.pdbx_seq_one_letter_code
_entity_poly.pdbx_strand_id
1 'polypeptide(L)'
;MVTLVGVAYRGKIALDDITVEFKVESLESSNGMGFGVREVVTLKGQISESERVRLERASNFCPVGQAMSKGSIEFEDEVRWSSGETAPASPMPDDLQPLAGNIPAIPKGTVSGMYLLDTKEHDESGAMTSEGEAKISIRCGNLTRPSRWIVLGGHSTDGMVPGPFPLAHSGWLSSTVATLSRLLPFGTQGPDGLTVELFMPASPGGVASSQANAAEGLVGYRQVQRRITVPGTSSEIPLSTIQAALLRDPMSITYKNGGVLLSHEVVVG
;
A
#
# COMPACT_ATOMS: atom_id res chain seq x y z
N MET A 1 3.69 0.89 4.44
CA MET A 1 2.26 0.75 4.14
C MET A 1 1.67 -0.25 5.11
N VAL A 2 0.54 0.06 5.73
CA VAL A 2 -0.16 -0.82 6.67
C VAL A 2 -1.59 -0.81 6.24
N THR A 3 -2.06 -1.96 5.81
CA THR A 3 -3.43 -2.10 5.36
C THR A 3 -4.15 -2.92 6.41
N LEU A 4 -4.88 -2.26 7.30
CA LEU A 4 -5.79 -2.95 8.19
C LEU A 4 -7.08 -3.21 7.41
N VAL A 5 -7.27 -4.44 6.95
CA VAL A 5 -8.58 -4.82 6.43
C VAL A 5 -9.48 -4.91 7.65
N GLY A 6 -10.43 -3.98 7.74
CA GLY A 6 -11.54 -4.12 8.66
C GLY A 6 -12.16 -5.49 8.40
N VAL A 7 -11.99 -6.41 9.35
CA VAL A 7 -12.76 -7.64 9.43
C VAL A 7 -14.19 -7.16 9.70
N ALA A 8 -14.88 -6.81 8.62
CA ALA A 8 -16.14 -6.11 8.70
C ALA A 8 -17.05 -6.88 9.66
N TYR A 9 -17.57 -6.16 10.65
CA TYR A 9 -18.51 -6.60 11.69
C TYR A 9 -19.87 -7.03 11.08
N ARG A 10 -19.89 -7.67 9.91
CA ARG A 10 -21.09 -8.16 9.23
C ARG A 10 -21.81 -9.28 9.99
N GLY A 11 -21.20 -9.83 11.05
CA GLY A 11 -21.74 -10.96 11.80
C GLY A 11 -22.21 -10.68 13.23
N LYS A 12 -22.14 -9.44 13.74
CA LYS A 12 -22.34 -9.16 15.19
C LYS A 12 -21.51 -10.08 16.09
N ILE A 13 -20.26 -10.29 15.72
CA ILE A 13 -19.36 -11.22 16.41
C ILE A 13 -18.76 -10.50 17.61
N ALA A 14 -18.83 -11.12 18.78
CA ALA A 14 -18.16 -10.63 19.98
C ALA A 14 -16.65 -10.91 19.88
N LEU A 15 -15.96 -10.13 19.04
CA LEU A 15 -14.51 -10.05 19.07
C LEU A 15 -14.12 -9.12 20.22
N ASP A 16 -13.21 -9.59 21.07
CA ASP A 16 -12.63 -8.83 22.17
C ASP A 16 -11.46 -7.96 21.69
N ASP A 17 -10.73 -8.42 20.66
CA ASP A 17 -9.54 -7.74 20.13
C ASP A 17 -9.27 -8.14 18.66
N ILE A 18 -8.77 -7.18 17.88
CA ILE A 18 -8.26 -7.38 16.51
C ILE A 18 -6.92 -6.65 16.43
N THR A 19 -5.85 -7.44 16.32
CA THR A 19 -4.49 -6.92 16.17
C THR A 19 -3.85 -7.52 14.92
N VAL A 20 -3.15 -6.67 14.15
CA VAL A 20 -2.34 -7.11 13.01
C VAL A 20 -0.92 -6.61 13.20
N GLU A 21 0.06 -7.50 13.09
CA GLU A 21 1.48 -7.16 13.14
C GLU A 21 2.17 -7.47 11.81
N PHE A 22 2.91 -6.49 11.30
CA PHE A 22 3.75 -6.59 10.13
C PHE A 22 5.21 -6.43 10.53
N LYS A 23 6.04 -7.45 10.31
CA LYS A 23 7.49 -7.35 10.44
C LYS A 23 8.10 -7.10 9.07
N VAL A 24 8.72 -5.93 8.90
CA VAL A 24 9.42 -5.53 7.68
C VAL A 24 10.89 -5.89 7.82
N GLU A 25 11.42 -6.66 6.87
CA GLU A 25 12.83 -7.00 6.78
C GLU A 25 13.41 -6.64 5.42
N SER A 26 14.68 -6.23 5.40
CA SER A 26 15.40 -6.00 4.15
C SER A 26 15.73 -7.35 3.51
N LEU A 27 15.58 -7.43 2.20
CA LEU A 27 15.94 -8.58 1.39
C LEU A 27 17.13 -8.25 0.52
N GLU A 28 18.12 -9.14 0.48
CA GLU A 28 19.14 -9.15 -0.56
C GLU A 28 18.50 -9.78 -1.81
N SER A 29 17.82 -8.98 -2.64
CA SER A 29 17.17 -9.48 -3.86
C SER A 29 17.74 -8.84 -5.12
N SER A 30 17.92 -9.66 -6.14
CA SER A 30 18.27 -9.24 -7.51
C SER A 30 17.14 -8.48 -8.21
N ASN A 31 15.92 -8.57 -7.69
CA ASN A 31 14.71 -8.08 -8.36
C ASN A 31 14.39 -6.62 -8.00
N GLY A 32 15.25 -5.94 -7.25
CA GLY A 32 15.11 -4.52 -6.94
C GLY A 32 14.08 -4.17 -5.87
N MET A 33 13.29 -5.13 -5.37
CA MET A 33 12.31 -4.89 -4.30
C MET A 33 12.96 -4.43 -2.99
N GLY A 34 14.05 -5.07 -2.56
CA GLY A 34 14.85 -4.65 -1.39
C GLY A 34 14.21 -4.87 -0.01
N PHE A 35 12.97 -5.36 0.09
CA PHE A 35 12.29 -5.66 1.36
C PHE A 35 11.27 -6.80 1.25
N GLY A 36 10.91 -7.36 2.39
CA GLY A 36 9.83 -8.32 2.59
C GLY A 36 9.12 -8.09 3.92
N VAL A 37 7.96 -8.70 4.06
CA VAL A 37 6.99 -8.48 5.14
C VAL A 37 6.47 -9.83 5.63
N ARG A 38 6.50 -10.04 6.93
CA ARG A 38 5.79 -11.13 7.60
C ARG A 38 4.58 -10.54 8.30
N GLU A 39 3.42 -11.14 8.09
CA GLU A 39 2.16 -10.70 8.67
C GLU A 39 1.64 -11.72 9.67
N VAL A 40 1.21 -11.24 10.84
CA VAL A 40 0.51 -12.02 11.85
C VAL A 40 -0.78 -11.30 12.19
N VAL A 41 -1.92 -11.94 11.98
CA VAL A 41 -3.25 -11.46 12.33
C VAL A 41 -3.72 -12.22 13.57
N THR A 42 -4.04 -11.48 14.63
CA THR A 42 -4.56 -12.05 15.88
C THR A 42 -6.01 -11.60 16.07
N LEU A 43 -6.92 -12.57 16.15
CA LEU A 43 -8.34 -12.38 16.39
C LEU A 43 -8.68 -13.03 17.74
N LYS A 44 -9.22 -12.25 18.68
CA LYS A 44 -9.64 -12.77 19.99
C LYS A 44 -11.13 -12.63 20.19
N GLY A 45 -11.78 -13.67 20.73
CA GLY A 45 -13.17 -13.60 21.17
C GLY A 45 -13.86 -14.95 21.29
N GLN A 46 -15.14 -14.93 21.64
CA GLN A 46 -15.96 -16.14 21.66
C GLN A 46 -16.38 -16.54 20.24
N ILE A 47 -15.50 -17.31 19.57
CA ILE A 47 -15.62 -17.64 18.14
C ILE A 47 -15.99 -19.11 17.98
N SER A 48 -17.06 -19.40 17.22
CA SER A 48 -17.39 -20.78 16.84
C SER A 48 -16.43 -21.30 15.76
N GLU A 49 -16.32 -22.62 15.63
CA GLU A 49 -15.44 -23.23 14.62
C GLU A 49 -15.78 -22.81 13.18
N SER A 50 -17.07 -22.66 12.86
CA SER A 50 -17.50 -22.16 11.55
C SER A 50 -17.07 -20.71 11.30
N GLU A 51 -17.12 -19.88 12.34
CA GLU A 51 -16.69 -18.48 12.27
C GLU A 51 -15.16 -18.37 12.20
N ARG A 52 -14.42 -19.21 12.92
CA ARG A 52 -12.96 -19.30 12.82
C ARG A 52 -12.53 -19.53 11.37
N VAL A 53 -13.11 -20.55 10.71
CA VAL A 53 -12.80 -20.86 9.30
C VAL A 53 -13.17 -19.69 8.37
N ARG A 54 -14.29 -19.02 8.60
CA ARG A 54 -14.70 -17.85 7.82
C ARG A 54 -13.73 -16.68 7.98
N LEU A 55 -13.29 -16.40 9.20
CA LEU A 55 -12.37 -15.33 9.55
C LEU A 55 -10.96 -15.58 9.00
N GLU A 56 -10.47 -16.81 9.13
CA GLU A 56 -9.20 -17.23 8.52
C GLU A 56 -9.22 -17.04 7.00
N ARG A 57 -10.31 -17.43 6.33
CA ARG A 57 -10.49 -17.16 4.90
C ARG A 57 -10.47 -15.65 4.64
N ALA A 58 -11.29 -14.87 5.34
CA ALA A 58 -11.38 -13.42 5.13
C ALA A 58 -10.02 -12.71 5.29
N SER A 59 -9.23 -13.10 6.29
CA SER A 59 -7.86 -12.59 6.53
C SER A 59 -6.92 -12.90 5.37
N ASN A 60 -7.01 -14.11 4.81
CA ASN A 60 -6.24 -14.51 3.61
C ASN A 60 -6.71 -13.80 2.32
N PHE A 61 -7.85 -13.12 2.33
CA PHE A 61 -8.48 -12.49 1.17
C PHE A 61 -8.49 -10.95 1.25
N CYS A 62 -7.37 -10.34 1.67
CA CYS A 62 -7.14 -8.90 1.55
C CYS A 62 -6.82 -8.49 0.09
N PRO A 63 -7.66 -7.69 -0.61
CA PRO A 63 -7.40 -7.32 -2.01
C PRO A 63 -6.09 -6.55 -2.23
N VAL A 64 -5.69 -5.69 -1.28
CA VAL A 64 -4.43 -4.95 -1.35
C VAL A 64 -3.23 -5.87 -1.08
N GLY A 65 -3.35 -6.75 -0.09
CA GLY A 65 -2.35 -7.77 0.21
C GLY A 65 -2.14 -8.70 -0.98
N GLN A 66 -3.21 -9.12 -1.65
CA GLN A 66 -3.14 -9.88 -2.89
C GLN A 66 -2.48 -9.09 -4.02
N ALA A 67 -2.81 -7.80 -4.20
CA ALA A 67 -2.18 -6.98 -5.23
C ALA A 67 -0.66 -6.87 -5.06
N MET A 68 -0.17 -6.78 -3.83
CA MET A 68 1.26 -6.71 -3.53
C MET A 68 1.96 -8.08 -3.49
N SER A 69 1.27 -9.13 -3.05
CA SER A 69 1.86 -10.47 -2.96
C SER A 69 1.86 -11.19 -4.32
N LYS A 70 0.83 -10.98 -5.13
CA LYS A 70 0.62 -11.68 -6.41
C LYS A 70 0.95 -10.83 -7.63
N GLY A 71 1.18 -9.52 -7.48
CA GLY A 71 1.47 -8.62 -8.59
C GLY A 71 0.25 -8.42 -9.49
N SER A 72 -0.72 -7.63 -9.05
CA SER A 72 -2.01 -7.48 -9.75
C SER A 72 -2.33 -6.07 -10.20
N ILE A 73 -1.33 -5.20 -10.28
CA ILE A 73 -1.50 -3.83 -10.75
C ILE A 73 -0.70 -3.65 -12.03
N GLU A 74 -1.42 -3.29 -13.08
CA GLU A 74 -0.86 -2.77 -14.31
C GLU A 74 -0.95 -1.26 -14.25
N PHE A 75 0.09 -0.56 -14.71
CA PHE A 75 0.06 0.89 -14.69
C PHE A 75 0.77 1.53 -15.87
N GLU A 76 0.19 2.66 -16.28
CA GLU A 76 0.70 3.53 -17.31
C GLU A 76 1.25 4.81 -16.67
N ASP A 77 2.49 5.14 -16.99
CA ASP A 77 3.14 6.34 -16.50
C ASP A 77 3.00 7.48 -17.51
N GLU A 78 2.59 8.67 -17.05
CA GLU A 78 2.62 9.93 -17.78
C GLU A 78 3.59 10.87 -17.07
N VAL A 79 4.57 11.42 -17.80
CA VAL A 79 5.50 12.41 -17.27
C VAL A 79 5.10 13.79 -17.77
N ARG A 80 5.04 14.75 -16.86
CA ARG A 80 4.86 16.18 -17.16
C ARG A 80 6.04 16.96 -16.61
N TRP A 81 6.69 17.73 -17.45
CA TRP A 81 7.71 18.67 -16.99
C TRP A 81 7.05 19.99 -16.59
N SER A 82 7.60 20.69 -15.61
CA SER A 82 7.11 22.02 -15.23
C SER A 82 7.20 23.04 -16.38
N SER A 83 8.02 22.77 -17.40
CA SER A 83 8.07 23.53 -18.66
C SER A 83 6.80 23.45 -19.50
N GLY A 84 5.89 22.50 -19.19
CA GLY A 84 4.64 22.26 -19.91
C GLY A 84 4.71 21.08 -20.89
N GLU A 85 5.89 20.49 -21.10
CA GLU A 85 6.04 19.28 -21.91
C GLU A 85 5.39 18.07 -21.22
N THR A 86 4.80 17.17 -22.00
CA THR A 86 4.18 15.94 -21.51
C THR A 86 4.52 14.78 -22.42
N ALA A 87 4.84 13.62 -21.85
CA ALA A 87 5.14 12.42 -22.61
C ALA A 87 4.62 11.15 -21.90
N PRO A 88 4.13 10.15 -22.65
CA PRO A 88 3.91 8.82 -22.09
C PRO A 88 5.25 8.17 -21.73
N ALA A 89 5.33 7.56 -20.55
CA ALA A 89 6.50 6.84 -20.05
C ALA A 89 6.30 5.31 -20.05
N SER A 90 5.11 4.82 -20.44
CA SER A 90 4.82 3.41 -20.68
C SER A 90 4.48 3.15 -22.16
N PRO A 91 4.86 1.98 -22.72
CA PRO A 91 5.73 0.97 -22.14
C PRO A 91 7.19 1.45 -22.04
N MET A 92 7.94 0.90 -21.09
CA MET A 92 9.38 1.15 -21.00
C MET A 92 10.12 0.33 -22.06
N PRO A 93 11.22 0.84 -22.65
CA PRO A 93 12.07 0.06 -23.54
C PRO A 93 12.65 -1.18 -22.84
N ASP A 94 12.67 -2.32 -23.53
CA ASP A 94 13.11 -3.62 -22.96
C ASP A 94 14.60 -3.65 -22.60
N ASP A 95 15.42 -2.82 -23.25
CA ASP A 95 16.87 -2.72 -23.04
C ASP A 95 17.26 -1.65 -22.00
N LEU A 96 16.29 -0.90 -21.47
CA LEU A 96 16.52 0.18 -20.53
C LEU A 96 17.13 -0.35 -19.23
N GLN A 97 18.32 0.15 -18.89
CA GLN A 97 19.00 -0.23 -17.65
C GLN A 97 18.52 0.62 -16.48
N PRO A 98 18.40 0.04 -15.26
CA PRO A 98 18.05 0.80 -14.07
C PRO A 98 19.08 1.89 -13.77
N LEU A 99 18.61 3.07 -13.37
CA LEU A 99 19.49 4.21 -13.10
C LEU A 99 20.38 3.91 -11.88
N ALA A 100 21.68 4.16 -12.04
CA ALA A 100 22.65 4.00 -10.96
C ALA A 100 22.45 5.05 -9.86
N GLY A 101 22.68 4.66 -8.61
CA GLY A 101 22.51 5.53 -7.45
C GLY A 101 21.96 4.78 -6.24
N ASN A 102 22.05 5.44 -5.08
CA ASN A 102 21.53 4.91 -3.83
C ASN A 102 20.09 5.38 -3.64
N ILE A 103 19.17 4.43 -3.53
CA ILE A 103 17.81 4.68 -3.05
C ILE A 103 17.77 4.55 -1.52
N PRO A 104 16.84 5.22 -0.82
CA PRO A 104 16.69 5.07 0.61
C PRO A 104 16.42 3.59 0.95
N ALA A 105 17.25 3.00 1.81
CA ALA A 105 17.00 1.65 2.30
C ALA A 105 15.72 1.63 3.12
N ILE A 106 14.87 0.62 2.90
CA ILE A 106 13.69 0.39 3.73
C ILE A 106 14.18 -0.17 5.08
N PRO A 107 14.00 0.57 6.19
CA PRO A 107 14.51 0.13 7.47
C PRO A 107 13.76 -1.09 7.96
N LYS A 108 14.47 -2.01 8.60
CA LYS A 108 13.84 -3.10 9.35
C LYS A 108 12.97 -2.51 10.46
N GLY A 109 11.81 -3.11 10.69
CA GLY A 109 10.87 -2.61 11.68
C GLY A 109 9.64 -3.47 11.84
N THR A 110 8.77 -3.00 12.72
CA THR A 110 7.46 -3.60 12.97
C THR A 110 6.41 -2.53 12.84
N VAL A 111 5.28 -2.89 12.22
CA VAL A 111 4.08 -2.09 12.31
C VAL A 111 2.96 -2.91 12.90
N SER A 112 2.34 -2.41 13.96
CA SER A 112 1.21 -3.06 14.60
C SER A 112 -0.03 -2.18 14.42
N GLY A 113 -1.11 -2.72 13.87
CA GLY A 113 -2.42 -2.08 13.83
C GLY A 113 -3.34 -2.73 14.85
N MET A 114 -4.09 -1.91 15.59
CA MET A 114 -5.11 -2.36 16.54
C MET A 114 -6.42 -1.68 16.19
N TYR A 115 -7.49 -2.45 16.06
CA TYR A 115 -8.82 -1.91 15.85
C TYR A 115 -9.42 -1.45 17.17
N LEU A 116 -9.99 -0.24 17.22
CA LEU A 116 -10.61 0.31 18.41
C LEU A 116 -12.12 0.03 18.34
N LEU A 117 -12.56 -1.05 18.97
CA LEU A 117 -13.96 -1.51 18.91
C LEU A 117 -14.97 -0.52 19.51
N ASP A 118 -14.52 0.32 20.46
CA ASP A 118 -15.35 1.25 21.23
C ASP A 118 -15.53 2.61 20.55
N THR A 119 -14.86 2.88 19.42
CA THR A 119 -14.96 4.18 18.74
C THR A 119 -16.16 4.19 17.80
N LYS A 120 -17.35 4.33 18.39
CA LYS A 120 -18.63 4.44 17.68
C LYS A 120 -19.24 5.83 17.92
N GLU A 121 -19.39 6.58 16.84
CA GLU A 121 -20.11 7.85 16.82
C GLU A 121 -21.58 7.59 16.52
N HIS A 122 -22.47 8.30 17.23
CA HIS A 122 -23.91 8.22 17.04
C HIS A 122 -24.48 9.62 16.83
N ASP A 123 -25.54 9.72 16.03
CA ASP A 123 -26.30 10.96 15.88
C ASP A 123 -27.17 11.26 17.11
N GLU A 124 -27.89 12.39 17.07
CA GLU A 124 -28.78 12.83 18.15
C GLU A 124 -29.95 11.88 18.42
N SER A 125 -30.29 10.99 17.47
CA SER A 125 -31.31 9.95 17.63
C SER A 125 -30.75 8.67 18.25
N GLY A 126 -29.43 8.60 18.44
CA GLY A 126 -28.72 7.41 18.89
C GLY A 126 -28.42 6.40 17.78
N ALA A 127 -28.59 6.77 16.51
CA ALA A 127 -28.21 5.92 15.38
C ALA A 127 -26.70 6.06 15.10
N MET A 128 -26.02 4.94 14.84
CA MET A 128 -24.57 4.94 14.57
C MET A 128 -24.28 5.69 13.25
N THR A 129 -23.43 6.71 13.31
CA THR A 129 -22.98 7.47 12.13
C THR A 129 -21.62 7.04 11.65
N SER A 130 -20.71 6.72 12.59
CA SER A 130 -19.36 6.30 12.28
C SER A 130 -18.86 5.23 13.26
N GLU A 131 -18.05 4.28 12.83
CA GLU A 131 -17.41 3.29 13.69
C GLU A 131 -15.96 3.00 13.26
N GLY A 132 -15.14 2.45 14.16
CA GLY A 132 -13.93 1.75 13.76
C GLY A 132 -12.73 2.61 13.43
N GLU A 133 -12.14 3.23 14.44
CA GLU A 133 -10.79 3.76 14.36
C GLU A 133 -9.76 2.63 14.37
N ALA A 134 -8.65 2.84 13.66
CA ALA A 134 -7.46 2.00 13.78
C ALA A 134 -6.32 2.80 14.40
N LYS A 135 -5.72 2.23 15.45
CA LYS A 135 -4.46 2.71 16.01
C LYS A 135 -3.30 1.95 15.37
N ILE A 136 -2.48 2.66 14.62
CA ILE A 136 -1.29 2.12 13.96
C ILE A 136 -0.05 2.56 14.74
N SER A 137 0.72 1.60 15.23
CA SER A 137 2.00 1.81 15.93
C SER A 137 3.14 1.35 15.04
N ILE A 138 3.99 2.28 14.60
CA ILE A 138 5.15 2.01 13.75
C ILE A 138 6.40 2.05 14.62
N ARG A 139 7.24 1.01 14.53
CA ARG A 139 8.55 0.95 15.19
C ARG A 139 9.59 0.62 14.14
N CYS A 140 10.62 1.46 14.01
CA CYS A 140 11.78 1.12 13.18
C CYS A 140 13.05 1.71 13.78
N GLY A 141 14.20 1.20 13.37
CA GLY A 141 15.44 1.94 13.57
C GLY A 141 15.46 3.12 12.61
N ASN A 142 15.45 4.36 13.10
CA ASN A 142 16.07 5.42 12.31
C ASN A 142 17.58 5.28 12.50
N LEU A 143 18.38 5.59 11.49
CA LEU A 143 19.82 5.28 11.42
C LEU A 143 20.64 5.70 12.67
N THR A 144 20.12 6.57 13.53
CA THR A 144 20.78 7.04 14.77
C THR A 144 20.05 6.72 16.07
N ARG A 145 18.78 6.28 16.06
CA ARG A 145 18.01 5.87 17.27
C ARG A 145 16.76 5.05 16.93
N PRO A 146 16.23 4.25 17.88
CA PRO A 146 14.92 3.65 17.75
C PRO A 146 13.83 4.73 17.62
N SER A 147 13.07 4.69 16.52
CA SER A 147 11.89 5.55 16.31
C SER A 147 10.60 4.79 16.64
N ARG A 148 9.64 5.53 17.20
CA ARG A 148 8.27 5.06 17.40
C ARG A 148 7.31 6.15 16.94
N TRP A 149 6.35 5.77 16.11
CA TRP A 149 5.27 6.66 15.69
C TRP A 149 3.93 5.99 15.99
N ILE A 150 2.94 6.80 16.34
CA ILE A 150 1.56 6.36 16.45
C ILE A 150 0.78 7.20 15.43
N VAL A 151 0.08 6.52 14.54
CA VAL A 151 -0.86 7.10 13.60
C VAL A 151 -2.24 6.61 14.01
N LEU A 152 -3.15 7.54 14.29
CA LEU A 152 -4.57 7.22 14.51
C LEU A 152 -5.30 7.50 13.21
N GLY A 153 -5.99 6.50 12.67
CA GLY A 153 -6.64 6.57 11.38
C GLY A 153 -8.13 6.23 11.45
N GLY A 154 -8.94 7.26 11.16
CA GLY A 154 -10.27 7.24 10.54
C GLY A 154 -11.39 6.40 11.16
N HIS A 155 -12.46 7.07 11.57
CA HIS A 155 -13.79 6.46 11.62
C HIS A 155 -14.28 6.09 10.22
N SER A 156 -14.99 4.98 10.12
CA SER A 156 -15.78 4.57 8.97
C SER A 156 -17.21 5.05 9.14
N THR A 157 -17.80 5.82 8.22
CA THR A 157 -19.27 6.04 8.31
C THR A 157 -19.99 4.70 8.11
N ASP A 158 -21.25 4.56 8.51
CA ASP A 158 -21.99 3.30 8.30
C ASP A 158 -21.85 2.82 6.84
N GLY A 159 -21.33 1.59 6.68
CA GLY A 159 -20.99 1.00 5.37
C GLY A 159 -19.66 1.41 4.72
N MET A 160 -18.81 2.23 5.35
CA MET A 160 -17.65 2.87 4.72
C MET A 160 -16.36 2.75 5.53
N VAL A 161 -15.78 1.55 5.65
CA VAL A 161 -14.33 1.47 6.02
C VAL A 161 -13.56 2.23 4.94
N PRO A 162 -12.72 3.24 5.24
CA PRO A 162 -11.89 3.85 4.22
C PRO A 162 -11.17 2.72 3.52
N GLY A 163 -11.40 2.62 2.20
CA GLY A 163 -10.93 1.47 1.44
C GLY A 163 -9.43 1.27 1.71
N PRO A 164 -8.94 0.02 1.79
CA PRO A 164 -7.54 -0.25 2.08
C PRO A 164 -6.57 0.40 1.06
N PHE A 165 -7.10 0.73 -0.12
CA PHE A 165 -6.38 1.28 -1.26
C PHE A 165 -5.86 2.72 -1.06
N PRO A 166 -6.63 3.72 -0.58
CA PRO A 166 -6.10 5.08 -0.31
C PRO A 166 -4.80 5.15 0.50
N LEU A 167 -4.66 4.40 1.60
CA LEU A 167 -3.43 4.37 2.39
C LEU A 167 -2.30 3.64 1.64
N ALA A 168 -2.64 2.57 0.94
CA ALA A 168 -1.70 1.84 0.09
C ALA A 168 -1.13 2.72 -1.04
N HIS A 169 -1.98 3.53 -1.65
CA HIS A 169 -1.60 4.48 -2.70
C HIS A 169 -0.70 5.57 -2.18
N SER A 170 -0.97 6.12 -0.99
CA SER A 170 -0.07 7.11 -0.38
C SER A 170 1.35 6.56 -0.18
N GLY A 171 1.46 5.26 0.17
CA GLY A 171 2.74 4.56 0.26
C GLY A 171 3.43 4.42 -1.10
N TRP A 172 2.69 4.09 -2.14
CA TRP A 172 3.23 3.99 -3.50
C TRP A 172 3.70 5.35 -4.04
N LEU A 173 2.88 6.39 -3.90
CA LEU A 173 3.23 7.76 -4.24
C LEU A 173 4.51 8.21 -3.53
N SER A 174 4.58 8.00 -2.21
CA SER A 174 5.74 8.36 -1.41
C SER A 174 7.00 7.60 -1.84
N SER A 175 6.87 6.32 -2.16
CA SER A 175 7.98 5.50 -2.67
C SER A 175 8.47 6.01 -4.02
N THR A 176 7.55 6.38 -4.92
CA THR A 176 7.88 6.95 -6.22
C THR A 176 8.61 8.28 -6.05
N VAL A 177 8.06 9.21 -5.26
CA VAL A 177 8.68 10.51 -4.97
C VAL A 177 10.07 10.33 -4.34
N ALA A 178 10.21 9.45 -3.35
CA ALA A 178 11.50 9.21 -2.69
C ALA A 178 12.54 8.62 -3.66
N THR A 179 12.13 7.71 -4.53
CA THR A 179 13.00 7.11 -5.55
C THR A 179 13.48 8.17 -6.54
N LEU A 180 12.55 8.92 -7.14
CA LEU A 180 12.87 9.95 -8.12
C LEU A 180 13.70 11.09 -7.51
N SER A 181 13.34 11.56 -6.31
CA SER A 181 14.09 12.59 -5.56
C SER A 181 15.55 12.24 -5.34
N ARG A 182 15.90 10.95 -5.30
CA ARG A 182 17.29 10.49 -5.09
C ARG A 182 18.04 10.19 -6.37
N LEU A 183 17.36 9.71 -7.39
CA LEU A 183 18.01 9.24 -8.60
C LEU A 183 18.06 10.30 -9.71
N LEU A 184 17.11 11.23 -9.75
CA LEU A 184 17.06 12.23 -10.82
C LEU A 184 18.04 13.39 -10.57
N PRO A 185 18.66 13.92 -11.64
CA PRO A 185 19.67 14.97 -11.54
C PRO A 185 19.04 16.37 -11.44
N PHE A 186 18.34 16.66 -10.34
CA PHE A 186 17.66 17.95 -10.12
C PHE A 186 18.57 19.20 -10.03
N GLY A 187 19.88 19.03 -10.14
CA GLY A 187 20.83 20.13 -10.03
C GLY A 187 20.74 20.88 -8.69
N THR A 188 20.99 22.18 -8.72
CA THR A 188 20.99 23.03 -7.52
C THR A 188 19.59 23.42 -7.04
N GLN A 189 18.57 23.28 -7.89
CA GLN A 189 17.19 23.60 -7.52
C GLN A 189 16.52 22.51 -6.68
N GLY A 190 17.07 21.30 -6.68
CA GLY A 190 16.54 20.19 -5.90
C GLY A 190 15.19 19.68 -6.42
N PRO A 191 14.58 18.71 -5.72
CA PRO A 191 13.35 18.04 -6.17
C PRO A 191 12.08 18.86 -5.92
N ASP A 192 12.19 20.15 -5.58
CA ASP A 192 11.05 21.00 -5.26
C ASP A 192 10.11 21.09 -6.48
N GLY A 193 8.83 20.76 -6.26
CA GLY A 193 7.83 20.66 -7.33
C GLY A 193 7.69 19.28 -7.95
N LEU A 194 8.47 18.28 -7.54
CA LEU A 194 8.22 16.88 -7.88
C LEU A 194 6.91 16.41 -7.22
N THR A 195 5.93 16.02 -8.04
CA THR A 195 4.66 15.48 -7.55
C THR A 195 4.30 14.20 -8.28
N VAL A 196 3.55 13.33 -7.61
CA VAL A 196 3.05 12.09 -8.19
C VAL A 196 1.57 11.97 -7.84
N GLU A 197 0.76 11.66 -8.84
CA GLU A 197 -0.69 11.46 -8.72
C GLU A 197 -1.04 10.07 -9.25
N LEU A 198 -2.03 9.41 -8.65
CA LEU A 198 -2.58 8.14 -9.12
C LEU A 198 -4.05 8.32 -9.49
N PHE A 199 -4.40 7.91 -10.70
CA PHE A 199 -5.76 7.86 -11.21
C PHE A 199 -6.16 6.41 -11.38
N MET A 200 -7.22 6.01 -10.68
CA MET A 200 -7.67 4.64 -10.67
C MET A 200 -9.13 4.54 -11.11
N PRO A 201 -9.42 3.76 -12.16
CA PRO A 201 -10.78 3.45 -12.54
C PRO A 201 -11.44 2.57 -11.47
N ALA A 202 -12.76 2.67 -11.39
CA ALA A 202 -13.55 1.75 -10.57
C ALA A 202 -13.33 0.30 -11.01
N SER A 203 -13.39 -0.64 -10.06
CA SER A 203 -13.28 -2.07 -10.39
C SER A 203 -14.41 -2.49 -11.34
N PRO A 204 -14.11 -3.21 -12.43
CA PRO A 204 -15.14 -3.88 -13.22
C PRO A 204 -16.01 -4.76 -12.32
N GLY A 205 -17.34 -4.66 -12.43
CA GLY A 205 -18.28 -5.45 -11.63
C GLY A 205 -18.46 -5.02 -10.16
N GLY A 206 -17.79 -3.95 -9.73
CA GLY A 206 -17.97 -3.35 -8.40
C GLY A 206 -17.50 -4.22 -7.23
N VAL A 207 -17.99 -3.90 -6.03
CA VAL A 207 -17.58 -4.54 -4.77
C VAL A 207 -17.96 -6.02 -4.74
N ALA A 208 -19.17 -6.36 -5.21
CA ALA A 208 -19.68 -7.74 -5.19
C ALA A 208 -18.84 -8.69 -6.05
N SER A 209 -18.45 -8.27 -7.26
CA SER A 209 -17.57 -9.06 -8.12
C SER A 209 -16.16 -9.18 -7.53
N SER A 210 -15.63 -8.11 -6.92
CA SER A 210 -14.33 -8.16 -6.24
C SER A 210 -14.34 -9.16 -5.07
N GLN A 211 -15.44 -9.24 -4.33
CA GLN A 211 -15.61 -10.19 -3.21
C GLN A 211 -15.78 -11.63 -3.70
N ALA A 212 -16.55 -11.85 -4.77
CA ALA A 212 -16.71 -13.17 -5.38
C ALA A 212 -15.37 -13.69 -5.95
N ASN A 213 -14.66 -12.86 -6.72
CA ASN A 213 -13.34 -13.18 -7.23
C ASN A 213 -12.36 -13.51 -6.09
N ALA A 214 -12.38 -12.71 -5.02
CA ALA A 214 -11.56 -12.99 -3.85
C ALA A 214 -11.91 -14.35 -3.23
N ALA A 215 -13.19 -14.68 -3.04
CA ALA A 215 -13.62 -15.97 -2.50
C ALA A 215 -13.20 -17.18 -3.38
N GLU A 216 -13.12 -16.96 -4.70
CA GLU A 216 -12.64 -17.96 -5.68
C GLU A 216 -11.11 -17.97 -5.84
N GLY A 217 -10.39 -17.12 -5.10
CA GLY A 217 -8.94 -16.99 -5.20
C GLY A 217 -8.44 -16.30 -6.49
N LEU A 218 -9.36 -15.72 -7.28
CA LEU A 218 -9.08 -15.00 -8.51
C LEU A 218 -8.43 -13.65 -8.21
N VAL A 219 -7.31 -13.40 -8.89
CA VAL A 219 -6.57 -12.15 -8.78
C VAL A 219 -7.16 -11.13 -9.76
N GLY A 220 -7.83 -10.12 -9.23
CA GLY A 220 -8.33 -9.02 -10.05
C GLY A 220 -7.20 -8.07 -10.45
N TYR A 221 -6.84 -8.06 -11.73
CA TYR A 221 -5.93 -7.05 -12.27
C TYR A 221 -6.58 -5.68 -12.28
N ARG A 222 -5.83 -4.66 -11.89
CA ARG A 222 -6.27 -3.27 -11.93
C ARG A 222 -5.33 -2.46 -12.78
N GLN A 223 -5.91 -1.69 -13.67
CA GLN A 223 -5.22 -0.66 -14.43
C GLN A 223 -5.18 0.63 -13.63
N VAL A 224 -4.01 1.26 -13.57
CA VAL A 224 -3.78 2.51 -12.85
C VAL A 224 -2.98 3.46 -13.72
N GLN A 225 -3.38 4.72 -13.81
CA GLN A 225 -2.56 5.74 -14.45
C GLN A 225 -1.80 6.51 -13.37
N ARG A 226 -0.47 6.57 -13.48
CA ARG A 226 0.37 7.38 -12.60
C ARG A 226 0.89 8.58 -13.37
N ARG A 227 0.59 9.78 -12.88
CA ARG A 227 1.14 11.02 -13.43
C ARG A 227 2.27 11.50 -12.55
N ILE A 228 3.40 11.83 -13.16
CA ILE A 228 4.61 12.29 -12.48
C ILE A 228 4.91 13.69 -13.01
N THR A 229 4.82 14.70 -12.15
CA THR A 229 5.26 16.06 -12.50
C THR A 229 6.71 16.22 -12.05
N VAL A 230 7.60 16.54 -12.99
CA VAL A 230 9.04 16.70 -12.76
C VAL A 230 9.41 18.18 -12.95
N PRO A 231 10.09 18.83 -11.99
CA PRO A 231 10.59 20.18 -12.17
C PRO A 231 11.67 20.24 -13.27
N GLY A 232 11.73 21.36 -14.00
CA GLY A 232 12.66 21.60 -15.11
C GLY A 232 12.05 21.31 -16.49
N THR A 233 12.91 20.93 -17.43
CA THR A 233 12.57 20.61 -18.83
C THR A 233 12.94 19.17 -19.21
N SER A 234 12.44 18.68 -20.36
CA SER A 234 12.82 17.36 -20.87
C SER A 234 14.29 17.26 -21.30
N SER A 235 14.95 18.39 -21.58
CA SER A 235 16.38 18.42 -21.89
C SER A 235 17.25 18.27 -20.65
N GLU A 236 16.78 18.78 -19.50
CA GLU A 236 17.49 18.68 -18.22
C GLU A 236 17.31 17.31 -17.58
N ILE A 237 16.08 16.79 -17.61
CA ILE A 237 15.74 15.46 -17.09
C ILE A 237 15.02 14.68 -18.19
N PRO A 238 15.76 13.96 -19.04
CA PRO A 238 15.18 13.19 -20.14
C PRO A 238 14.22 12.10 -19.66
N LEU A 239 13.22 11.80 -20.51
CA LEU A 239 12.24 10.74 -20.26
C LEU A 239 12.90 9.39 -19.92
N SER A 240 13.96 9.03 -20.64
CA SER A 240 14.69 7.77 -20.43
C SER A 240 15.35 7.71 -19.05
N THR A 241 15.82 8.84 -18.51
CA THR A 241 16.36 8.93 -17.16
C THR A 241 15.27 8.70 -16.12
N ILE A 242 14.07 9.25 -16.35
CA ILE A 242 12.91 9.04 -15.46
C ILE A 242 12.47 7.59 -15.49
N GLN A 243 12.30 7.00 -16.68
CA GLN A 243 11.95 5.59 -16.83
C GLN A 243 12.98 4.68 -16.14
N ALA A 244 14.29 4.95 -16.31
CA ALA A 244 15.37 4.18 -15.69
C ALA A 244 15.35 4.28 -14.16
N ALA A 245 14.97 5.43 -13.61
CA ALA A 245 14.79 5.59 -12.17
C ALA A 245 13.56 4.84 -11.64
N LEU A 246 12.46 4.81 -12.41
CA LEU A 246 11.23 4.09 -12.02
C LEU A 246 11.40 2.57 -11.96
N LEU A 247 12.35 2.01 -12.72
CA LEU A 247 12.76 0.60 -12.59
C LEU A 247 13.31 0.24 -11.19
N ARG A 248 13.57 1.23 -10.34
CA ARG A 248 14.09 1.07 -8.98
C ARG A 248 13.07 1.40 -7.90
N ASP A 249 11.84 1.78 -8.23
CA ASP A 249 10.80 2.07 -7.23
C ASP A 249 10.28 0.77 -6.60
N PRO A 250 10.58 0.49 -5.31
CA PRO A 250 10.30 -0.81 -4.70
C PRO A 250 8.80 -1.12 -4.63
N MET A 251 7.96 -0.08 -4.50
CA MET A 251 6.51 -0.23 -4.48
C MET A 251 5.94 -0.55 -5.87
N SER A 252 6.35 0.16 -6.92
CA SER A 252 5.99 -0.19 -8.31
C SER A 252 6.40 -1.61 -8.67
N ILE A 253 7.62 -2.03 -8.32
CA ILE A 253 8.12 -3.38 -8.60
C ILE A 253 7.23 -4.42 -7.88
N THR A 254 6.91 -4.18 -6.61
CA THR A 254 6.02 -5.06 -5.83
C THR A 254 4.65 -5.21 -6.48
N TYR A 255 4.04 -4.08 -6.86
CA TYR A 255 2.70 -4.07 -7.43
C TYR A 255 2.62 -4.74 -8.80
N LYS A 256 3.71 -4.70 -9.57
CA LYS A 256 3.81 -5.32 -10.89
C LYS A 256 4.15 -6.81 -10.80
N ASN A 257 5.13 -7.18 -9.99
CA ASN A 257 5.73 -8.51 -10.02
C ASN A 257 5.24 -9.44 -8.91
N GLY A 258 4.67 -8.88 -7.85
CA GLY A 258 4.40 -9.59 -6.61
C GLY A 258 5.70 -9.86 -5.83
N GLY A 259 5.65 -9.77 -4.50
CA GLY A 259 6.78 -10.26 -3.69
C GLY A 259 7.12 -9.48 -2.44
N VAL A 260 6.11 -9.21 -1.60
CA VAL A 260 6.36 -8.62 -0.28
C VAL A 260 5.99 -9.55 0.86
N LEU A 261 5.10 -10.53 0.67
CA LEU A 261 4.64 -11.38 1.78
C LEU A 261 5.52 -12.63 1.92
N LEU A 262 6.32 -12.68 2.98
CA LEU A 262 7.22 -13.80 3.33
C LEU A 262 6.51 -14.88 4.15
N SER A 263 5.55 -14.49 4.98
CA SER A 263 4.67 -15.40 5.73
C SER A 263 3.40 -14.67 6.14
N HIS A 264 2.30 -15.41 6.24
CA HIS A 264 1.02 -14.94 6.77
C HIS A 264 0.50 -15.97 7.78
N GLU A 265 0.23 -15.52 8.99
CA GLU A 265 -0.31 -16.36 10.07
C GLU A 265 -1.58 -15.72 10.63
N VAL A 266 -2.61 -16.53 10.84
CA VAL A 266 -3.85 -16.13 11.50
C VAL A 266 -3.96 -16.91 12.80
N VAL A 267 -3.97 -16.20 13.92
CA VAL A 267 -4.15 -16.75 15.26
C VAL A 267 -5.55 -16.40 15.74
N VAL A 268 -6.38 -17.41 15.98
CA VAL A 268 -7.75 -17.25 16.49
C VAL A 268 -7.83 -17.89 17.87
N GLY A 269 -8.25 -17.12 18.89
CA GLY A 269 -8.35 -17.61 20.27
C GLY A 269 -9.26 -16.80 21.17
#